data_AF-A0A7L0YMN6-F1
#
_entry.id   AF-A0A7L0YMN6-F1
#
_cell.length_a   1.000
_cell.length_b   1.000
_cell.length_c   1.000
_cell.angle_alpha   90.00
_cell.angle_beta   90.00
_cell.angle_gamma   90.00
#
_symmetry.space_group_name_H-M   'P 1'
#
loop_
_entity.id
_entity.type
_entity.pdbx_description
1 polymer ?
#
loop_
_entity_poly.entity_id
_entity_poly.type
_entity_poly.pdbx_seq_one_letter_code
_entity_poly.pdbx_strand_id
1 'polypeptide(L)'
;RTKALVLELLAAVCLVRGGHDIILAAFDNFKEVCGEKNRFEKLMEYFRNEDTNIDFMVACMQFINIVVHSVENMNFRVFLQYEFTHLGLDQYLE
;
A
#
# COMPACT_ATOMS: atom_id res chain seq x y z
N ARG A 1 -9.32 2.16 13.62
CA ARG A 1 -9.13 3.62 13.76
C ARG A 1 -7.67 4.08 13.53
N THR A 2 -6.69 3.73 14.36
CA THR A 2 -5.29 4.22 14.19
C THR A 2 -4.68 3.85 12.83
N LYS A 3 -4.85 2.59 12.38
CA LYS A 3 -4.33 2.14 11.08
C LYS A 3 -4.92 2.92 9.90
N ALA A 4 -6.23 3.22 9.93
CA ALA A 4 -6.90 3.99 8.89
C ALA A 4 -6.29 5.41 8.77
N LEU A 5 -6.15 6.11 9.90
CA LEU A 5 -5.56 7.45 9.92
C LEU A 5 -4.12 7.46 9.41
N VAL A 6 -3.31 6.45 9.76
CA VAL A 6 -1.95 6.32 9.23
C VAL A 6 -1.98 6.21 7.70
N LEU A 7 -2.87 5.38 7.15
CA LEU A 7 -2.99 5.19 5.70
C LEU A 7 -3.47 6.48 4.99
N GLU A 8 -4.42 7.20 5.57
CA GLU A 8 -4.88 8.49 5.05
C GLU A 8 -3.76 9.53 4.99
N LEU A 9 -2.93 9.60 6.04
CA LEU A 9 -1.78 10.51 6.08
C LEU A 9 -0.72 10.11 5.05
N LEU A 10 -0.39 8.81 4.94
CA LEU A 10 0.56 8.32 3.96
C LEU A 10 0.05 8.53 2.52
N ALA A 11 -1.25 8.37 2.28
CA ALA A 11 -1.88 8.64 1.00
C ALA A 11 -1.76 10.13 0.61
N ALA A 12 -2.02 11.04 1.56
CA ALA A 12 -1.86 12.48 1.34
C ALA A 12 -0.43 12.86 0.98
N VAL A 13 0.56 12.28 1.66
CA VAL A 13 1.99 12.48 1.32
C VAL A 13 2.33 11.86 -0.04
N CYS A 14 1.80 10.69 -0.38
CA CYS A 14 2.06 10.02 -1.65
C CYS A 14 1.70 10.88 -2.88
N LEU A 15 0.68 11.74 -2.75
CA LEU A 15 0.15 12.58 -3.84
C LEU A 15 0.89 13.91 -4.04
N VAL A 16 1.74 14.34 -3.11
CA VAL A 16 2.51 15.58 -3.29
C VAL A 16 3.77 15.32 -4.14
N ARG A 17 4.30 16.36 -4.79
CA ARG A 17 5.48 16.25 -5.66
C ARG A 17 6.68 15.67 -4.90
N GLY A 18 7.20 14.55 -5.39
CA GLY A 18 8.31 13.81 -4.75
C GLY A 18 7.90 12.98 -3.53
N GLY A 19 6.63 13.00 -3.14
CA GLY A 19 6.13 12.25 -1.99
C GLY A 19 6.05 10.74 -2.24
N HIS A 20 5.81 10.33 -3.48
CA HIS A 20 5.75 8.91 -3.86
C HIS A 20 7.06 8.16 -3.53
N ASP A 21 8.21 8.71 -3.91
CA ASP A 21 9.52 8.13 -3.61
C ASP A 21 9.77 8.01 -2.09
N ILE A 22 9.31 8.99 -1.32
CA ILE A 22 9.42 8.98 0.15
C ILE A 22 8.57 7.85 0.74
N ILE A 23 7.36 7.64 0.23
CA ILE A 23 6.47 6.56 0.69
C ILE A 23 7.08 5.20 0.38
N LEU A 24 7.61 5.01 -0.84
CA LEU A 24 8.25 3.74 -1.19
C LEU A 24 9.48 3.47 -0.33
N ALA A 25 10.35 4.47 -0.12
CA ALA A 25 11.51 4.34 0.76
C ALA A 25 11.11 4.04 2.22
N ALA A 26 10.01 4.63 2.71
CA ALA A 26 9.49 4.33 4.03
C ALA A 26 9.01 2.87 4.14
N PHE A 27 8.36 2.33 3.11
CA PHE A 27 7.95 0.93 3.09
C PHE A 27 9.11 -0.04 2.83
N ASP A 28 10.16 0.37 2.12
CA ASP A 28 11.42 -0.39 2.03
C ASP A 28 12.10 -0.47 3.41
N ASN A 29 12.15 0.65 4.14
CA ASN A 29 12.62 0.63 5.52
C ASN A 29 11.73 -0.24 6.42
N PHE A 30 10.41 -0.10 6.28
CA PHE A 30 9.44 -0.91 7.03
C PHE A 30 9.68 -2.39 6.82
N LYS A 31 9.90 -2.82 5.57
CA LYS A 31 10.24 -4.20 5.21
C LYS A 31 11.45 -4.70 6.01
N GLU A 32 12.56 -3.96 5.99
CA GLU A 32 13.79 -4.37 6.68
C GLU A 32 13.62 -4.42 8.21
N VAL A 33 13.01 -3.39 8.82
CA VAL A 33 12.86 -3.33 10.29
C VAL A 33 11.81 -4.32 10.81
N CYS A 34 10.83 -4.67 9.99
CA CYS A 34 9.76 -5.61 10.34
C CYS A 34 10.06 -7.06 9.94
N GLY A 35 11.14 -7.30 9.20
CA GLY A 35 11.50 -8.60 8.66
C GLY A 35 10.52 -9.13 7.61
N GLU A 36 9.91 -8.25 6.80
CA GLU A 36 9.06 -8.68 5.68
C GLU A 36 9.93 -9.28 4.56
N LYS A 37 9.42 -10.30 3.88
CA LYS A 37 10.12 -10.88 2.71
C LYS A 37 9.97 -9.96 1.51
N ASN A 38 8.75 -9.46 1.31
CA ASN A 38 8.40 -8.50 0.27
C ASN A 38 7.84 -7.24 0.92
N ARG A 39 8.06 -6.09 0.29
CA ARG A 39 7.45 -4.83 0.72
C ARG A 39 5.92 -4.95 0.70
N PHE A 40 5.24 -4.33 1.66
CA PHE A 40 3.77 -4.32 1.82
C PHE A 40 3.15 -5.63 2.32
N GLU A 41 3.95 -6.62 2.70
CA GLU A 41 3.44 -7.94 3.12
C GLU A 41 2.51 -7.85 4.35
N LYS A 42 2.91 -7.14 5.41
CA LYS A 42 2.07 -6.92 6.60
C LYS A 42 0.89 -6.00 6.32
N LEU A 43 1.03 -5.04 5.40
CA LEU A 43 -0.11 -4.22 4.97
C LEU A 43 -1.21 -5.12 4.41
N MET A 44 -0.84 -6.04 3.51
CA MET A 44 -1.75 -7.01 2.93
C MET A 44 -2.27 -8.02 3.95
N GLU A 45 -1.45 -8.44 4.93
CA GLU A 45 -1.91 -9.27 6.06
C GLU A 45 -3.00 -8.56 6.87
N TYR A 46 -2.78 -7.29 7.24
CA TYR A 46 -3.78 -6.51 7.97
C TYR A 46 -5.03 -6.28 7.15
N PHE A 47 -4.90 -6.07 5.84
CA PHE A 47 -6.03 -5.85 4.96
C PHE A 47 -6.90 -7.10 4.82
N ARG A 48 -6.30 -8.26 4.56
CA ARG A 48 -7.03 -9.53 4.38
C ARG A 48 -7.71 -10.05 5.64
N ASN A 49 -7.13 -9.78 6.80
CA ASN A 49 -7.61 -10.32 8.08
C ASN A 49 -8.59 -9.37 8.80
N GLU A 50 -9.00 -8.27 8.16
CA GLU A 50 -9.93 -7.30 8.75
C GLU A 50 -11.28 -7.35 8.02
N ASP A 51 -12.30 -7.87 8.71
CA ASP A 51 -13.67 -7.97 8.18
C ASP A 51 -14.66 -7.00 8.87
N THR A 52 -14.21 -6.30 9.92
CA THR A 52 -15.12 -5.53 10.79
C THR A 52 -14.92 -4.02 10.69
N ASN A 53 -13.70 -3.57 10.38
CA ASN A 53 -13.36 -2.15 10.30
C ASN A 53 -13.42 -1.63 8.86
N ILE A 54 -14.63 -1.30 8.40
CA ILE A 54 -14.87 -0.79 7.04
C ILE A 54 -14.02 0.46 6.74
N ASP A 55 -13.91 1.40 7.70
CA ASP A 55 -13.11 2.61 7.51
C ASP A 55 -11.64 2.29 7.20
N PHE A 56 -11.06 1.31 7.88
CA PHE A 56 -9.71 0.85 7.58
C PHE A 56 -9.63 0.18 6.21
N MET A 57 -10.58 -0.69 5.85
CA MET A 57 -10.57 -1.36 4.55
C MET A 57 -10.64 -0.34 3.40
N VAL A 58 -11.49 0.68 3.53
CA VAL A 58 -11.60 1.77 2.56
C VAL A 58 -10.30 2.56 2.47
N ALA A 59 -9.74 3.00 3.60
CA ALA A 59 -8.48 3.74 3.62
C ALA A 59 -7.31 2.90 3.05
N CYS A 60 -7.28 1.60 3.34
CA CYS A 60 -6.26 0.67 2.84
C CYS A 60 -6.34 0.50 1.32
N MET A 61 -7.53 0.23 0.80
CA MET A 61 -7.72 0.08 -0.65
C MET A 61 -7.43 1.40 -1.39
N GLN A 62 -7.85 2.53 -0.83
CA GLN A 62 -7.53 3.85 -1.38
C GLN A 62 -6.02 4.11 -1.40
N PHE A 63 -5.31 3.80 -0.32
CA PHE A 63 -3.86 3.94 -0.25
C PHE A 63 -3.16 3.08 -1.30
N ILE A 64 -3.52 1.80 -1.42
CA ILE A 64 -2.97 0.89 -2.44
C ILE A 64 -3.21 1.46 -3.85
N ASN A 65 -4.45 1.88 -4.14
CA ASN A 65 -4.79 2.46 -5.43
C ASN A 65 -3.95 3.71 -5.75
N ILE A 66 -3.73 4.58 -4.76
CA ILE A 66 -2.88 5.77 -4.93
C ILE A 66 -1.44 5.36 -5.22
N VAL A 67 -0.83 4.50 -4.39
CA VAL A 67 0.57 4.07 -4.56
C VAL A 67 0.80 3.47 -5.94
N VAL A 68 -0.14 2.66 -6.43
CA VAL A 68 0.02 1.95 -7.70
C VAL A 68 -0.29 2.85 -8.90
N HIS A 69 -1.26 3.77 -8.82
CA HIS A 69 -1.77 4.49 -10.00
C HIS A 69 -1.41 5.96 -10.08
N SER A 70 -0.80 6.56 -9.07
CA SER A 70 -0.34 7.96 -9.12
C SER A 70 1.01 8.17 -9.81
N VAL A 71 1.72 7.09 -10.16
CA VAL A 71 3.04 7.16 -10.81
C VAL A 71 2.95 7.58 -12.28
N GLU A 72 3.91 8.41 -12.71
CA GLU A 72 3.98 8.89 -14.11
C GLU A 72 4.47 7.82 -15.09
N ASN A 73 5.40 6.96 -14.65
CA ASN A 73 5.99 5.93 -15.49
C ASN A 73 5.08 4.68 -15.55
N MET A 74 4.53 4.40 -16.73
CA MET A 74 3.61 3.28 -16.93
C MET A 74 4.25 1.90 -16.72
N ASN A 75 5.55 1.73 -16.99
CA ASN A 75 6.24 0.48 -16.68
C ASN A 75 6.39 0.29 -15.17
N PHE A 76 6.63 1.39 -14.45
CA PHE A 76 6.70 1.35 -12.99
C PHE A 76 5.33 1.08 -12.36
N ARG A 77 4.26 1.64 -12.94
CA ARG A 77 2.87 1.29 -12.58
C ARG A 77 2.62 -0.21 -12.69
N VAL A 78 2.98 -0.83 -13.81
CA VAL A 78 2.80 -2.27 -14.02
C VAL A 78 3.64 -3.08 -13.04
N PHE A 79 4.86 -2.64 -12.73
CA PHE A 79 5.69 -3.26 -11.70
C PHE A 79 5.02 -3.23 -10.31
N LEU A 80 4.49 -2.07 -9.89
CA LEU A 80 3.80 -1.94 -8.61
C LEU A 80 2.49 -2.74 -8.57
N GLN A 81 1.75 -2.80 -9.69
CA GLN A 81 0.59 -3.70 -9.80
C GLN A 81 1.00 -5.14 -9.53
N TYR A 82 2.08 -5.60 -10.19
CA TYR A 82 2.58 -6.95 -10.01
C TYR A 82 3.02 -7.23 -8.58
N GLU A 83 3.63 -6.27 -7.85
CA GLU A 83 3.95 -6.45 -6.42
C GLU A 83 2.70 -6.82 -5.61
N PHE A 84 1.59 -6.10 -5.78
CA PHE A 84 0.35 -6.39 -5.06
C PHE A 84 -0.35 -7.65 -5.55
N THR A 85 -0.33 -7.95 -6.85
CA THR A 85 -0.79 -9.24 -7.40
C THR A 85 -0.01 -10.40 -6.78
N HIS A 86 1.32 -10.28 -6.66
CA HIS A 86 2.16 -11.30 -6.04
C HIS A 86 1.87 -11.50 -4.55
N LEU A 87 1.42 -10.44 -3.87
CA LEU A 87 0.93 -10.51 -2.49
C LEU A 87 -0.50 -11.02 -2.37
N GLY A 88 -1.16 -11.36 -3.47
CA GLY A 88 -2.50 -11.96 -3.48
C GLY A 88 -3.65 -10.96 -3.39
N LEU A 89 -3.44 -9.69 -3.78
CA LEU A 89 -4.49 -8.68 -3.76
C LEU A 89 -5.65 -9.04 -4.70
N ASP A 90 -5.34 -9.49 -5.92
CA ASP A 90 -6.37 -9.76 -6.94
C ASP A 90 -7.32 -10.88 -6.49
N GLN A 91 -6.78 -11.98 -5.94
CA GLN A 91 -7.59 -13.10 -5.44
C GLN A 91 -8.42 -12.73 -4.21
N TYR A 92 -7.99 -11.74 -3.44
CA TYR A 92 -8.75 -11.26 -2.28
C TYR A 92 -9.92 -10.36 -2.68
N LEU A 93 -9.83 -9.68 -3.84
CA LEU A 93 -10.87 -8.77 -4.32
C LEU A 93 -11.94 -9.45 -5.19
N GLU A 94 -11.70 -10.69 -5.63
CA GLU A 94 -12.68 -11.56 -6.31
C GLU A 94 -13.71 -12.18 -5.35
#